data_AF-A0A1R1XDU4-F1
#
_entry.id   AF-A0A1R1XDU4-F1
#
_cell.length_a   1.000
_cell.length_b   1.000
_cell.length_c   1.000
_cell.angle_alpha   90.00
_cell.angle_beta   90.00
_cell.angle_gamma   90.00
#
_symmetry.space_group_name_H-M   'P 1'
#
loop_
_entity.id
_entity.type
_entity.pdbx_description
1 polymer ?
#
loop_
_entity_poly.entity_id
_entity_poly.type
_entity_poly.pdbx_seq_one_letter_code
_entity_poly.pdbx_strand_id
1 'polypeptide(L)'
;MKDFYEMGADTIGFVVGGAPFIILELVSRIFPTRFESVFFASMDYFDPSYSKTLQNRKPTTSMWNEIVFTFDSSIKRLVISKTANFISIIPFVGILAYPVAHFFLLIELVGLHLSIVISIAMLAVPIFDNFSAQSLILILSARELATNFLRPYMRRTLLSRNDQAKLFVDNYLYFIGYSIFFYYTSQIPFVGPIFYTFGFVAVALPVAKFAQKAEILKIAEFSQKKE
;
A
#
# COMPACT_ATOMS: atom_id res chain seq x y z
N MET A 1 12.42 23.52 -20.16
CA MET A 1 11.01 23.28 -20.51
C MET A 1 11.02 21.96 -21.27
N LYS A 2 10.56 20.84 -20.69
CA LYS A 2 10.52 19.55 -21.40
C LYS A 2 9.49 19.64 -22.52
N ASP A 3 9.83 19.14 -23.70
CA ASP A 3 8.99 19.22 -24.88
C ASP A 3 7.70 18.39 -24.68
N PHE A 4 6.57 18.81 -25.25
CA PHE A 4 5.26 18.15 -25.04
C PHE A 4 5.30 16.66 -25.44
N TYR A 5 6.11 16.33 -26.44
CA TYR A 5 6.38 14.95 -26.89
C TYR A 5 7.20 14.13 -25.89
N GLU A 6 8.19 14.72 -25.21
CA GLU A 6 8.95 14.04 -24.13
C GLU A 6 8.06 13.77 -22.92
N MET A 7 7.13 14.68 -22.63
CA MET A 7 6.12 14.53 -21.57
C MET A 7 5.14 13.38 -21.88
N GLY A 8 4.75 13.23 -23.16
CA GLY A 8 3.93 12.12 -23.64
C GLY A 8 4.67 10.77 -23.59
N ALA A 9 5.95 10.75 -23.95
CA ALA A 9 6.80 9.56 -23.85
C ALA A 9 7.05 9.12 -22.40
N ASP A 10 7.31 10.06 -21.48
CA ASP A 10 7.40 9.79 -20.02
C ASP A 10 6.06 9.26 -19.49
N THR A 11 4.92 9.76 -20.01
CA THR A 11 3.58 9.29 -19.60
C THR A 11 3.28 7.88 -20.13
N ILE A 12 3.69 7.55 -21.36
CA ILE A 12 3.55 6.18 -21.92
C ILE A 12 4.51 5.22 -21.21
N GLY A 13 5.76 5.62 -20.94
CA GLY A 13 6.71 4.84 -20.14
C GLY A 13 6.22 4.61 -18.70
N PHE A 14 5.55 5.60 -18.10
CA PHE A 14 4.91 5.49 -16.80
C PHE A 14 3.67 4.58 -16.80
N VAL A 15 2.83 4.63 -17.83
CA VAL A 15 1.67 3.73 -17.98
C VAL A 15 2.14 2.31 -18.26
N VAL A 16 3.17 2.12 -19.08
CA VAL A 16 3.80 0.81 -19.32
C VAL A 16 4.54 0.31 -18.07
N GLY A 17 5.08 1.20 -17.24
CA GLY A 17 5.71 0.88 -15.97
C GLY A 17 4.74 0.64 -14.80
N GLY A 18 3.49 1.14 -14.87
CA GLY A 18 2.46 0.95 -13.85
C GLY A 18 1.39 -0.08 -14.20
N ALA A 19 1.22 -0.39 -15.49
CA ALA A 19 0.26 -1.38 -15.98
C ALA A 19 0.50 -2.79 -15.41
N PRO A 20 1.75 -3.31 -15.31
CA PRO A 20 1.99 -4.62 -14.71
C PRO A 20 1.46 -4.68 -13.28
N PHE A 21 1.67 -3.63 -12.49
CA PHE A 21 1.17 -3.54 -11.12
C PHE A 21 -0.36 -3.52 -11.05
N ILE A 22 -1.04 -2.64 -11.80
CA ILE A 22 -2.52 -2.57 -11.78
C ILE A 22 -3.14 -3.89 -12.26
N ILE A 23 -2.55 -4.53 -13.27
CA ILE A 23 -2.98 -5.84 -13.75
C ILE A 23 -2.83 -6.87 -12.63
N LEU A 24 -1.70 -6.91 -11.94
CA LEU A 24 -1.48 -7.83 -10.82
C LEU A 24 -2.45 -7.57 -9.65
N GLU A 25 -2.73 -6.31 -9.33
CA GLU A 25 -3.75 -5.94 -8.35
C GLU A 25 -5.11 -6.50 -8.76
N LEU A 26 -5.54 -6.27 -10.00
CA LEU A 26 -6.82 -6.74 -10.52
C LEU A 26 -6.90 -8.28 -10.52
N VAL A 27 -5.87 -8.95 -11.06
CA VAL A 27 -5.76 -10.41 -11.11
C VAL A 27 -5.86 -11.00 -9.70
N SER A 28 -5.25 -10.37 -8.71
CA SER A 28 -5.32 -10.82 -7.31
C SER A 28 -6.72 -10.72 -6.69
N ARG A 29 -7.57 -9.83 -7.19
CA ARG A 29 -8.98 -9.71 -6.76
C ARG A 29 -9.92 -10.60 -7.54
N ILE A 30 -9.61 -10.88 -8.80
CA ILE A 30 -10.39 -11.79 -9.64
C ILE A 30 -10.14 -13.24 -9.22
N PHE A 31 -8.90 -13.59 -8.91
CA PHE A 31 -8.48 -14.95 -8.53
C PHE A 31 -7.90 -14.98 -7.10
N PRO A 32 -8.68 -14.59 -6.07
CA PRO A 32 -8.16 -14.42 -4.71
C PRO A 32 -7.58 -15.72 -4.17
N THR A 33 -8.19 -16.87 -4.49
CA THR A 33 -7.78 -18.18 -3.98
C THR A 33 -6.30 -18.51 -4.20
N ARG A 34 -5.71 -18.08 -5.33
CA ARG A 34 -4.29 -18.36 -5.65
C ARG A 34 -3.31 -17.59 -4.77
N PHE A 35 -3.64 -16.34 -4.47
CA PHE A 35 -2.81 -15.47 -3.63
C PHE A 35 -3.08 -15.69 -2.15
N GLU A 36 -4.35 -15.94 -1.79
CA GLU A 36 -4.74 -16.28 -0.42
C GLU A 36 -4.15 -17.64 0.00
N SER A 37 -4.08 -18.64 -0.89
CA SER A 37 -3.51 -19.94 -0.53
C SER A 37 -2.04 -19.87 -0.13
N VAL A 38 -1.23 -19.04 -0.80
CA VAL A 38 0.20 -18.88 -0.44
C VAL A 38 0.37 -18.09 0.86
N PHE A 39 -0.50 -17.11 1.10
CA PHE A 39 -0.56 -16.40 2.37
C PHE A 39 -0.88 -17.37 3.51
N PHE A 40 -1.94 -18.18 3.36
CA PHE A 40 -2.35 -19.13 4.39
C PHE A 40 -1.34 -20.25 4.60
N ALA A 41 -0.71 -20.76 3.54
CA ALA A 41 0.39 -21.72 3.67
C ALA A 41 1.57 -21.13 4.48
N SER A 42 1.87 -19.84 4.30
CA SER A 42 2.88 -19.17 5.11
C SER A 42 2.41 -18.89 6.54
N MET A 43 1.14 -18.56 6.75
CA MET A 43 0.56 -18.40 8.09
C MET A 43 0.53 -19.71 8.87
N ASP A 44 0.29 -20.84 8.20
CA ASP A 44 0.32 -22.18 8.80
C ASP A 44 1.71 -22.50 9.40
N TYR A 45 2.78 -21.93 8.86
CA TYR A 45 4.12 -22.07 9.44
C TYR A 45 4.27 -21.32 10.77
N PHE A 46 3.63 -20.15 10.91
CA PHE A 46 3.74 -19.31 12.13
C PHE A 46 2.74 -19.71 13.20
N ASP A 47 1.47 -19.91 12.83
CA ASP A 47 0.41 -20.38 13.73
C ASP A 47 -0.67 -21.16 12.94
N PRO A 48 -0.59 -22.50 12.92
CA PRO A 48 -1.57 -23.34 12.22
C PRO A 48 -3.00 -23.21 12.77
N SER A 49 -3.15 -22.98 14.08
CA SER A 49 -4.47 -22.93 14.73
C SER A 49 -5.20 -21.65 14.35
N TYR A 50 -4.49 -20.52 14.43
CA TYR A 50 -5.02 -19.23 14.06
C TYR A 50 -5.28 -19.13 12.55
N SER A 51 -4.37 -19.66 11.72
CA SER A 51 -4.55 -19.74 10.27
C SER A 51 -5.83 -20.51 9.89
N LYS A 52 -6.05 -21.70 10.45
CA LYS A 52 -7.30 -22.47 10.23
C LYS A 52 -8.53 -21.70 10.68
N THR A 53 -8.44 -21.01 11.81
CA THR A 53 -9.54 -20.17 12.32
C THR A 53 -9.87 -19.05 11.35
N LEU A 54 -8.87 -18.37 10.77
CA LEU A 54 -9.08 -17.36 9.74
C LEU A 54 -9.70 -17.96 8.49
N GLN A 55 -9.17 -19.07 7.97
CA GLN A 55 -9.65 -19.73 6.76
C GLN A 55 -11.13 -20.16 6.86
N ASN A 56 -11.57 -20.58 8.05
CA ASN A 56 -12.96 -20.97 8.31
C ASN A 56 -13.95 -19.78 8.34
N ARG A 57 -13.47 -18.55 8.47
CA ARG A 57 -14.32 -17.35 8.50
C ARG A 57 -14.68 -16.92 7.09
N LYS A 58 -15.96 -16.55 6.92
CA LYS A 58 -16.44 -15.96 5.66
C LYS A 58 -15.79 -14.58 5.45
N PRO A 59 -15.31 -14.27 4.24
CA PRO A 59 -14.86 -12.93 3.91
C PRO A 59 -15.98 -11.90 4.12
N THR A 60 -15.64 -10.77 4.74
CA THR A 60 -16.59 -9.68 5.04
C THR A 60 -16.91 -8.79 3.84
N THR A 61 -16.08 -8.84 2.79
CA THR A 61 -16.22 -8.02 1.57
C THR A 61 -16.56 -8.87 0.35
N SER A 62 -17.49 -8.35 -0.47
CA SER A 62 -17.83 -8.95 -1.75
C SER A 62 -16.75 -8.67 -2.80
N MET A 63 -16.61 -9.60 -3.75
CA MET A 63 -15.66 -9.48 -4.86
C MET A 63 -15.87 -8.20 -5.68
N TRP A 64 -17.13 -7.82 -5.95
CA TRP A 64 -17.43 -6.61 -6.71
C TRP A 64 -17.00 -5.34 -5.99
N ASN A 65 -17.29 -5.24 -4.68
CA ASN A 65 -16.85 -4.10 -3.88
C ASN A 65 -15.32 -3.97 -3.86
N GLU A 66 -14.61 -5.10 -3.93
CA GLU A 66 -13.17 -5.10 -4.03
C GLU A 66 -12.67 -4.64 -5.39
N ILE A 67 -13.28 -5.06 -6.50
CA ILE A 67 -12.89 -4.56 -7.82
C ILE A 67 -13.11 -3.04 -7.89
N VAL A 68 -14.28 -2.56 -7.46
CA VAL A 68 -14.60 -1.13 -7.40
C VAL A 68 -13.60 -0.37 -6.52
N PHE A 69 -13.22 -0.95 -5.37
CA PHE A 69 -12.21 -0.35 -4.52
C PHE A 69 -10.85 -0.20 -5.22
N THR A 70 -10.39 -1.17 -6.03
CA THR A 70 -9.13 -1.00 -6.80
C THR A 70 -9.21 0.19 -7.74
N PHE A 71 -10.32 0.32 -8.45
CA PHE A 71 -10.48 1.41 -9.40
C PHE A 71 -10.53 2.74 -8.67
N ASP A 72 -11.33 2.86 -7.60
CA ASP A 72 -11.42 4.07 -6.78
C ASP A 72 -10.06 4.44 -6.16
N SER A 73 -9.34 3.46 -5.59
CA SER A 73 -8.00 3.70 -5.03
C SER A 73 -7.01 4.14 -6.11
N SER A 74 -7.03 3.48 -7.27
CA SER A 74 -6.15 3.82 -8.41
C SER A 74 -6.41 5.22 -8.95
N ILE A 75 -7.69 5.59 -9.11
CA ILE A 75 -8.08 6.94 -9.53
C ILE A 75 -7.62 7.97 -8.50
N LYS A 76 -7.87 7.74 -7.21
CA LYS A 76 -7.41 8.64 -6.15
C LYS A 76 -5.90 8.87 -6.19
N ARG A 77 -5.09 7.83 -6.37
CA ARG A 77 -3.63 7.97 -6.50
C ARG A 77 -3.24 8.83 -7.70
N LEU A 78 -3.86 8.59 -8.85
CA LEU A 78 -3.63 9.37 -10.07
C LEU A 78 -4.06 10.82 -9.89
N VAL A 79 -5.22 11.07 -9.29
CA VAL A 79 -5.73 12.42 -9.02
C VAL A 79 -4.80 13.17 -8.07
N ILE A 80 -4.37 12.57 -6.96
CA ILE A 80 -3.45 13.21 -6.02
C ILE A 80 -2.12 13.55 -6.72
N SER A 81 -1.55 12.59 -7.45
CA SER A 81 -0.29 12.79 -8.17
C SER A 81 -0.39 13.85 -9.27
N LYS A 82 -1.46 13.82 -10.09
CA LYS A 82 -1.68 14.80 -11.15
C LYS A 82 -2.02 16.17 -10.59
N THR A 83 -2.75 16.26 -9.49
CA THR A 83 -3.05 17.54 -8.82
C THR A 83 -1.76 18.18 -8.30
N ALA A 84 -0.89 17.43 -7.63
CA ALA A 84 0.42 17.91 -7.21
C ALA A 84 1.27 18.39 -8.41
N ASN A 85 1.22 17.64 -9.52
CA ASN A 85 1.88 18.02 -10.76
C ASN A 85 1.33 19.33 -11.36
N PHE A 86 0.01 19.50 -11.43
CA PHE A 86 -0.60 20.74 -11.92
C PHE A 86 -0.26 21.94 -11.03
N ILE A 87 -0.31 21.78 -9.70
CA ILE A 87 0.07 22.84 -8.76
C ILE A 87 1.55 23.18 -8.94
N SER A 88 2.41 22.20 -9.23
CA SER A 88 3.86 22.43 -9.43
C SER A 88 4.20 23.35 -10.61
N ILE A 89 3.28 23.52 -11.57
CA ILE A 89 3.46 24.37 -12.74
C ILE A 89 3.13 25.84 -12.42
N ILE A 90 2.40 26.11 -11.33
CA ILE A 90 2.00 27.47 -10.94
C ILE A 90 3.24 28.26 -10.50
N PRO A 91 3.53 29.43 -11.09
CA PRO A 91 4.66 30.25 -10.70
C PRO A 91 4.63 30.60 -9.20
N PHE A 92 5.79 30.62 -8.56
CA PHE A 92 6.02 30.92 -7.14
C PHE A 92 5.43 29.92 -6.14
N VAL A 93 4.22 29.41 -6.36
CA VAL A 93 3.54 28.45 -5.47
C VAL A 93 3.95 27.01 -5.76
N GLY A 94 4.28 26.70 -7.03
CA GLY A 94 4.55 25.34 -7.48
C GLY A 94 5.75 24.68 -6.82
N ILE A 95 6.73 25.46 -6.36
CA ILE A 95 7.90 24.95 -5.62
C ILE A 95 7.51 24.26 -4.30
N LEU A 96 6.37 24.65 -3.70
CA LEU A 96 5.87 24.06 -2.46
C LEU A 96 4.97 22.84 -2.70
N ALA A 97 4.54 22.58 -3.94
CA ALA A 97 3.55 21.55 -4.24
C ALA A 97 3.98 20.15 -3.76
N TYR A 98 5.17 19.71 -4.16
CA TYR A 98 5.68 18.39 -3.79
C TYR A 98 6.13 18.31 -2.33
N PRO A 99 6.88 19.28 -1.76
CA PRO A 99 7.22 19.29 -0.34
C PRO A 99 6.00 19.18 0.58
N VAL A 100 4.95 19.96 0.32
CA VAL A 100 3.71 19.92 1.12
C VAL A 100 3.00 18.58 0.95
N ALA A 101 2.91 18.06 -0.27
CA ALA A 101 2.30 16.75 -0.50
C ALA A 101 3.06 15.61 0.20
N HIS A 102 4.40 15.65 0.18
CA HIS A 102 5.23 14.66 0.89
C HIS A 102 5.10 14.81 2.39
N PHE A 103 5.07 16.03 2.93
CA PHE A 103 4.87 16.26 4.36
C PHE A 103 3.63 15.53 4.88
N PHE A 104 2.48 15.72 4.22
CA PHE A 104 1.22 15.09 4.62
C PHE A 104 1.22 13.57 4.45
N LEU A 105 1.94 13.02 3.46
CA LEU A 105 2.05 11.57 3.30
C LEU A 105 3.06 10.94 4.28
N LEU A 106 4.11 11.67 4.64
CA LEU A 106 5.21 11.17 5.46
C LEU A 106 4.97 11.34 6.95
N ILE A 107 4.13 12.28 7.38
CA ILE A 107 3.85 12.49 8.81
C ILE A 107 3.32 11.21 9.48
N GLU A 108 2.48 10.43 8.78
CA GLU A 108 1.99 9.13 9.23
C GLU A 108 3.06 8.02 9.14
N LEU A 109 4.01 8.13 8.21
CA LEU A 109 5.00 7.07 7.93
C LEU A 109 6.24 7.16 8.83
N VAL A 110 6.78 8.36 8.99
CA VAL A 110 8.07 8.61 9.66
C VAL A 110 7.98 9.60 10.83
N GLY A 111 6.78 10.12 11.09
CA GLY A 111 6.54 11.11 12.14
C GLY A 111 6.83 12.55 11.73
N LEU A 112 6.46 13.48 12.61
CA LEU A 112 6.53 14.91 12.36
C LEU A 112 7.94 15.41 12.05
N HIS A 113 8.92 15.06 12.86
CA HIS A 113 10.28 15.60 12.71
C HIS A 113 10.94 15.18 11.40
N LEU A 114 10.88 13.88 11.06
CA LEU A 114 11.51 13.40 9.84
C LEU A 114 10.75 13.85 8.58
N SER A 115 9.42 13.95 8.64
CA SER A 115 8.63 14.49 7.53
C SER A 115 8.95 15.96 7.24
N ILE A 116 9.17 16.80 8.26
CA ILE A 116 9.64 18.18 8.10
C ILE A 116 11.01 18.19 7.42
N VAL A 117 11.97 17.41 7.94
CA VAL A 117 13.34 17.36 7.39
C VAL A 117 13.34 16.95 5.92
N ILE A 118 12.61 15.88 5.56
CA ILE A 118 12.52 15.42 4.17
C ILE A 118 11.88 16.49 3.29
N SER A 119 10.78 17.11 3.74
CA SER A 119 10.07 18.12 2.95
C SER A 119 10.90 19.38 2.73
N ILE A 120 11.68 19.82 3.73
CA ILE A 120 12.63 20.94 3.57
C ILE A 120 13.80 20.52 2.66
N ALA A 121 14.31 19.30 2.78
CA ALA A 121 15.37 18.80 1.91
C ALA A 121 14.94 18.78 0.43
N MET A 122 13.66 18.50 0.16
CA MET A 122 13.10 18.60 -1.20
C MET A 122 13.15 20.01 -1.79
N LEU A 123 13.16 21.07 -0.97
CA LEU A 123 13.31 22.44 -1.43
C LEU A 123 14.77 22.83 -1.68
N ALA A 124 15.71 22.19 -0.97
CA ALA A 124 17.11 22.57 -0.98
C ALA A 124 17.97 21.76 -1.98
N VAL A 125 17.56 20.53 -2.30
CA VAL A 125 18.38 19.59 -3.09
C VAL A 125 17.77 19.40 -4.49
N PRO A 126 18.45 19.88 -5.57
CA PRO A 126 17.93 19.83 -6.93
C PRO A 126 17.63 18.43 -7.47
N ILE A 127 18.23 17.39 -6.87
CA ILE A 127 17.97 16.01 -7.29
C ILE A 127 16.49 15.64 -7.10
N PHE A 128 15.80 16.22 -6.10
CA PHE A 128 14.41 15.89 -5.82
C PHE A 128 13.43 16.44 -6.87
N ASP A 129 13.81 17.45 -7.64
CA ASP A 129 12.95 18.03 -8.67
C ASP A 129 12.55 16.99 -9.71
N ASN A 130 13.47 16.10 -10.08
CA ASN A 130 13.26 15.08 -11.10
C ASN A 130 12.54 13.81 -10.58
N PHE A 131 12.49 13.61 -9.26
CA PHE A 131 11.98 12.39 -8.64
C PHE A 131 10.73 12.60 -7.78
N SER A 132 10.38 13.84 -7.46
CA SER A 132 9.28 14.21 -6.55
C SER A 132 7.92 13.65 -6.98
N ALA A 133 7.61 13.69 -8.28
CA ALA A 133 6.36 13.14 -8.79
C ALA A 133 6.34 11.60 -8.68
N GLN A 134 7.44 10.94 -9.02
CA GLN A 134 7.57 9.49 -9.00
C GLN A 134 7.59 8.95 -7.57
N SER A 135 8.26 9.64 -6.63
CA SER A 135 8.29 9.26 -5.22
C SER A 135 6.92 9.35 -4.56
N LEU A 136 6.11 10.35 -4.94
CA LEU A 136 4.74 10.46 -4.44
C LEU A 136 3.87 9.28 -4.91
N ILE A 137 3.97 8.92 -6.19
CA ILE A 137 3.26 7.76 -6.74
C ILE A 137 3.75 6.47 -6.08
N LEU A 138 5.06 6.34 -5.85
CA LEU A 138 5.64 5.19 -5.16
C LEU A 138 5.06 5.02 -3.76
N ILE A 139 5.02 6.08 -2.94
CA ILE A 139 4.49 6.02 -1.58
C ILE A 139 3.03 5.56 -1.59
N LEU A 140 2.23 6.15 -2.49
CA LEU A 140 0.81 5.81 -2.63
C LEU A 140 0.59 4.37 -3.13
N SER A 141 1.37 3.93 -4.12
CA SER A 141 1.28 2.57 -4.66
C SER A 141 1.79 1.53 -3.67
N ALA A 142 2.84 1.81 -2.90
CA ALA A 142 3.32 0.94 -1.84
C ALA A 142 2.28 0.78 -0.71
N ARG A 143 1.56 1.87 -0.36
CA ARG A 143 0.43 1.81 0.60
C ARG A 143 -0.71 0.92 0.11
N GLU A 144 -1.08 1.04 -1.15
CA GLU A 144 -2.09 0.16 -1.74
C GLU A 144 -1.62 -1.29 -1.74
N LEU A 145 -0.38 -1.53 -2.16
CA LEU A 145 0.20 -2.86 -2.21
C LEU A 145 0.24 -3.53 -0.84
N ALA A 146 0.62 -2.78 0.21
CA ALA A 146 0.58 -3.26 1.58
C ALA A 146 -0.83 -3.70 1.98
N THR A 147 -1.83 -2.89 1.62
CA THR A 147 -3.24 -3.20 1.88
C THR A 147 -3.69 -4.43 1.10
N ASN A 148 -3.23 -4.59 -0.15
CA ASN A 148 -3.54 -5.75 -0.98
C ASN A 148 -2.98 -7.05 -0.40
N PHE A 149 -1.74 -7.01 0.09
CA PHE A 149 -1.10 -8.15 0.75
C PHE A 149 -1.77 -8.48 2.09
N LEU A 150 -2.20 -7.49 2.86
CA LEU A 150 -2.93 -7.69 4.12
C LEU A 150 -4.36 -8.17 3.94
N ARG A 151 -4.92 -8.02 2.74
CA ARG A 151 -6.32 -8.34 2.43
C ARG A 151 -6.77 -9.73 2.88
N PRO A 152 -6.05 -10.85 2.66
CA PRO A 152 -6.50 -12.18 3.06
C PRO A 152 -6.86 -12.24 4.55
N TYR A 153 -6.10 -11.53 5.38
CA TYR A 153 -6.34 -11.33 6.80
C TYR A 153 -7.47 -10.33 7.08
N MET A 154 -7.40 -9.12 6.52
CA MET A 154 -8.34 -8.02 6.83
C MET A 154 -9.80 -8.36 6.48
N ARG A 155 -10.01 -9.24 5.49
CA ARG A 155 -11.35 -9.71 5.12
C ARG A 155 -11.94 -10.71 6.12
N ARG A 156 -11.13 -11.32 6.99
CA ARG A 156 -11.51 -12.44 7.86
C ARG A 156 -11.25 -12.17 9.35
N THR A 157 -10.63 -11.05 9.69
CA THR A 157 -10.44 -10.62 11.08
C THR A 157 -11.77 -10.19 11.71
N LEU A 158 -11.86 -10.33 13.05
CA LEU A 158 -12.94 -9.78 13.87
C LEU A 158 -12.72 -8.30 14.24
N LEU A 159 -11.58 -7.72 13.86
CA LEU A 159 -11.30 -6.31 14.06
C LEU A 159 -12.27 -5.44 13.24
N SER A 160 -12.76 -4.34 13.83
CA SER A 160 -13.58 -3.38 13.10
C SER A 160 -12.72 -2.61 12.09
N ARG A 161 -13.34 -1.97 11.10
CA ARG A 161 -12.59 -1.15 10.11
C ARG A 161 -11.68 -0.11 10.76
N ASN A 162 -12.11 0.50 11.86
CA ASN A 162 -11.32 1.48 12.59
C ASN A 162 -10.10 0.83 13.26
N ASP A 163 -10.26 -0.37 13.82
CA ASP A 163 -9.13 -1.07 14.44
C ASP A 163 -8.18 -1.65 13.40
N GLN A 164 -8.67 -2.06 12.23
CA GLN A 164 -7.84 -2.47 11.10
C GLN A 164 -7.00 -1.29 10.59
N ALA A 165 -7.62 -0.12 10.45
CA ALA A 165 -6.91 1.11 10.08
C ALA A 165 -5.87 1.48 11.15
N LYS A 166 -6.23 1.41 12.43
CA LYS A 166 -5.31 1.66 13.54
C LYS A 166 -4.15 0.66 13.55
N LEU A 167 -4.41 -0.63 13.41
CA LEU A 167 -3.38 -1.66 13.29
C LEU A 167 -2.41 -1.37 12.15
N PHE A 168 -2.93 -0.92 11.00
CA PHE A 168 -2.10 -0.54 9.86
C PHE A 168 -1.23 0.69 10.17
N VAL A 169 -1.81 1.73 10.77
CA VAL A 169 -1.09 2.97 11.14
C VAL A 169 -0.05 2.73 12.24
N ASP A 170 -0.39 1.96 13.27
CA ASP A 170 0.51 1.65 14.40
C ASP A 170 1.73 0.82 13.93
N ASN A 171 1.61 0.10 12.81
CA ASN A 171 2.67 -0.76 12.25
C ASN A 171 3.05 -0.34 10.82
N TYR A 172 2.78 0.93 10.46
CA TYR A 172 2.82 1.42 9.09
C TYR A 172 4.19 1.25 8.44
N LEU A 173 5.27 1.51 9.19
CA LEU A 173 6.64 1.36 8.69
C LEU A 173 6.97 -0.09 8.32
N TYR A 174 6.48 -1.07 9.09
CA TYR A 174 6.64 -2.48 8.74
C TYR A 174 5.91 -2.76 7.44
N PHE A 175 4.64 -2.39 7.35
CA PHE A 175 3.80 -2.74 6.20
C PHE A 175 4.21 -2.04 4.91
N ILE A 176 4.55 -0.76 4.97
CA ILE A 176 5.01 0.00 3.81
C ILE A 176 6.43 -0.41 3.42
N GLY A 177 7.32 -0.60 4.39
CA GLY A 177 8.73 -0.91 4.12
C GLY A 177 8.91 -2.15 3.25
N TYR A 178 8.23 -3.26 3.58
CA TYR A 178 8.29 -4.46 2.74
C TYR A 178 7.56 -4.26 1.40
N SER A 179 6.45 -3.51 1.39
CA SER A 179 5.68 -3.27 0.18
C SER A 179 6.43 -2.44 -0.85
N ILE A 180 7.33 -1.53 -0.43
CA ILE A 180 8.21 -0.81 -1.36
C ILE A 180 9.11 -1.80 -2.14
N PHE A 181 9.71 -2.77 -1.45
CA PHE A 181 10.54 -3.79 -2.09
C PHE A 181 9.74 -4.62 -3.11
N PHE A 182 8.55 -5.08 -2.73
CA PHE A 182 7.69 -5.86 -3.62
C PHE A 182 7.10 -5.02 -4.75
N TYR A 183 6.86 -3.73 -4.53
CA TYR A 183 6.44 -2.82 -5.59
C TYR A 183 7.49 -2.80 -6.70
N TYR A 184 8.75 -2.48 -6.38
CA TYR A 184 9.81 -2.43 -7.39
C TYR A 184 10.05 -3.77 -8.08
N THR A 185 10.11 -4.87 -7.32
CA THR A 185 10.35 -6.19 -7.91
C THR A 185 9.16 -6.69 -8.73
N SER A 186 7.93 -6.30 -8.39
CA SER A 186 6.73 -6.64 -9.17
C SER A 186 6.66 -5.95 -10.54
N GLN A 187 7.40 -4.85 -10.73
CA GLN A 187 7.49 -4.17 -12.03
C GLN A 187 8.47 -4.86 -13.00
N ILE A 188 9.28 -5.82 -12.54
CA ILE A 188 10.23 -6.52 -13.40
C ILE A 188 9.43 -7.40 -14.39
N PRO A 189 9.61 -7.25 -15.71
CA PRO A 189 8.92 -8.09 -16.69
C PRO A 189 9.17 -9.59 -16.46
N PHE A 190 8.16 -10.42 -16.69
CA PHE A 190 8.14 -11.88 -16.53
C PHE A 190 8.33 -12.43 -15.10
N VAL A 191 9.14 -11.78 -14.25
CA VAL A 191 9.41 -12.22 -12.87
C VAL A 191 8.53 -11.49 -11.85
N GLY A 192 8.02 -10.32 -12.20
CA GLY A 192 7.18 -9.49 -11.34
C GLY A 192 5.97 -10.20 -10.72
N PRO A 193 5.21 -11.03 -11.48
CA PRO A 193 4.11 -11.81 -10.91
C PRO A 193 4.54 -12.77 -9.79
N ILE A 194 5.76 -13.31 -9.86
CA ILE A 194 6.32 -14.21 -8.85
C ILE A 194 6.62 -13.43 -7.57
N PHE A 195 7.31 -12.30 -7.70
CA PHE A 195 7.60 -11.43 -6.55
C PHE A 195 6.33 -10.88 -5.91
N TYR A 196 5.33 -10.51 -6.72
CA TYR A 196 4.02 -10.10 -6.21
C TYR A 196 3.38 -11.21 -5.36
N THR A 197 3.48 -12.47 -5.81
CA THR A 197 3.00 -13.64 -5.04
C THR A 197 3.81 -13.83 -3.75
N PHE A 198 5.13 -13.64 -3.78
CA PHE A 198 5.97 -13.67 -2.58
C PHE A 198 5.63 -12.57 -1.57
N GLY A 199 5.08 -11.44 -2.00
CA GLY A 199 4.57 -10.41 -1.08
C GLY A 199 3.46 -10.94 -0.17
N PHE A 200 2.57 -11.80 -0.68
CA PHE A 200 1.54 -12.49 0.12
C PHE A 200 2.12 -13.51 1.09
N VAL A 201 3.26 -14.12 0.77
CA VAL A 201 3.99 -14.99 1.71
C VAL A 201 4.63 -14.14 2.80
N ALA A 202 5.35 -13.08 2.42
CA ALA A 202 6.11 -12.24 3.34
C ALA A 202 5.23 -11.52 4.38
N VAL A 203 4.02 -11.09 4.00
CA VAL A 203 3.09 -10.39 4.90
C VAL A 203 2.53 -11.30 6.00
N ALA A 204 2.63 -12.62 5.88
CA ALA A 204 2.19 -13.54 6.93
C ALA A 204 2.92 -13.30 8.26
N LEU A 205 4.23 -12.99 8.21
CA LEU A 205 5.02 -12.71 9.41
C LEU A 205 4.50 -11.49 10.20
N PRO A 206 4.36 -10.28 9.62
CA PRO A 206 3.82 -9.14 10.35
C PRO A 206 2.35 -9.34 10.75
N VAL A 207 1.55 -10.12 10.00
CA VAL A 207 0.19 -10.48 10.43
C VAL A 207 0.23 -11.35 11.69
N ALA A 208 1.02 -12.42 11.71
CA ALA A 208 1.16 -13.29 12.87
C ALA A 208 1.70 -12.53 14.10
N LYS A 209 2.64 -11.60 13.89
CA LYS A 209 3.26 -10.84 14.98
C LYS A 209 2.37 -9.76 15.56
N PHE A 210 1.74 -8.94 14.72
CA PHE A 210 1.05 -7.72 15.14
C PHE A 210 -0.46 -7.89 15.10
N ALA A 211 -0.98 -8.39 13.99
CA ALA A 211 -2.42 -8.41 13.73
C ALA A 211 -3.13 -9.45 14.60
N GLN A 212 -2.56 -10.65 14.70
CA GLN A 212 -3.06 -11.70 15.58
C GLN A 212 -3.09 -11.23 17.05
N LYS A 213 -1.99 -10.62 17.53
CA LYS A 213 -1.91 -10.08 18.89
C LYS A 213 -3.00 -9.04 19.15
N ALA A 214 -3.19 -8.09 18.23
CA ALA A 214 -4.21 -7.05 18.35
C ALA A 214 -5.63 -7.63 18.42
N GLU A 215 -5.92 -8.64 17.59
CA GLU A 215 -7.24 -9.28 17.59
C GLU A 215 -7.49 -10.07 18.88
N ILE A 216 -6.51 -10.82 19.40
CA ILE A 216 -6.64 -11.57 20.65
C ILE A 216 -6.88 -10.63 21.84
N LEU A 217 -6.10 -9.55 21.94
CA LEU A 217 -6.29 -8.54 23.01
C LEU A 217 -7.70 -7.95 22.97
N LYS A 218 -8.18 -7.63 21.76
CA LYS A 218 -9.52 -7.07 21.60
C LYS A 218 -10.62 -8.05 21.99
N ILE A 219 -10.47 -9.33 21.65
CA ILE A 219 -11.40 -10.38 22.08
C ILE A 219 -11.41 -10.50 23.61
N ALA A 220 -10.24 -10.46 24.26
CA ALA A 220 -10.13 -10.52 25.72
C ALA A 220 -10.82 -9.31 26.39
N GLU A 221 -10.64 -8.10 25.87
CA GLU A 221 -11.33 -6.89 26.35
C GLU A 221 -12.86 -7.00 26.23
N PHE A 222 -13.36 -7.60 25.14
CA PHE A 222 -14.80 -7.84 24.96
C PHE A 222 -15.36 -8.87 25.93
N SER A 223 -14.60 -9.92 26.26
CA SER A 223 -15.01 -10.94 27.22
C SER A 223 -15.06 -10.38 28.64
N GLN A 224 -14.07 -9.56 29.03
CA GLN A 224 -14.02 -8.93 30.37
C GLN A 224 -15.15 -7.91 30.60
N LYS A 225 -15.65 -7.25 29.55
CA LYS A 225 -16.79 -6.31 29.67
C LYS A 225 -18.16 -6.99 29.79
N LYS A 226 -18.23 -8.31 29.57
CA LYS A 226 -19.48 -9.08 29.67
C LYS A 226 -19.65 -9.77 31.03
N GLU A 227 -18.59 -9.83 31.83
CA GLU A 227 -18.61 -10.24 33.24
C GLU A 227 -18.86 -9.04 34.15
#